data_AF-A0A1L7RL80-F1
#
_entry.id   AF-A0A1L7RL80-F1
#
_cell.length_a   1.000
_cell.length_b   1.000
_cell.length_c   1.000
_cell.angle_alpha   90.00
_cell.angle_beta   90.00
_cell.angle_gamma   90.00
#
_symmetry.space_group_name_H-M   'P 1'
#
loop_
_entity.id
_entity.type
_entity.pdbx_description
1 polymer ?
#
loop_
_entity_poly.entity_id
_entity_poly.type
_entity_poly.pdbx_seq_one_letter_code
_entity_poly.pdbx_strand_id
1 'polypeptide(L)'
;MVLVGLALLLWGAQWAAMASGLSVVRPNMAADSGMVTRIMKGAGTFTFVWWRSTLEAALGFALIPKWRAKGRYDVAAVAVAVVSAVCVAFLILLMAGAGTYGTCTYPTCWPAPWDGIILAAPYFAGLVTLTVMACFADRIPLWVRCLSPTAVYLVGTVLLVLVWDRWLLPFFAGPPPW
;
A
#
# COMPACT_ATOMS: atom_id res chain seq x y z
N MET A 1 21.85 -3.64 -6.88
CA MET A 1 20.60 -2.94 -7.28
C MET A 1 19.38 -3.65 -6.72
N VAL A 2 19.14 -4.93 -7.01
CA VAL A 2 17.97 -5.68 -6.50
C VAL A 2 17.81 -5.64 -4.97
N LEU A 3 18.90 -5.80 -4.21
CA LEU A 3 18.86 -5.71 -2.73
C LEU A 3 18.45 -4.32 -2.22
N VAL A 4 18.90 -3.25 -2.89
CA VAL A 4 18.49 -1.87 -2.58
C VAL A 4 17.02 -1.67 -2.93
N GLY A 5 16.58 -2.19 -4.09
CA GLY A 5 15.18 -2.19 -4.48
C GLY A 5 14.27 -2.93 -3.51
N LEU A 6 14.71 -4.10 -3.01
CA LEU A 6 14.01 -4.86 -1.98
C LEU A 6 13.93 -4.08 -0.67
N ALA A 7 15.03 -3.48 -0.20
CA ALA A 7 15.03 -2.67 1.02
C ALA A 7 14.06 -1.48 0.92
N LEU A 8 14.05 -0.79 -0.23
CA LEU A 8 13.11 0.30 -0.51
C LEU A 8 11.66 -0.18 -0.64
N LEU A 9 11.42 -1.36 -1.18
CA LEU A 9 10.08 -1.96 -1.20
C LEU A 9 9.60 -2.35 0.20
N LEU A 10 10.47 -2.88 1.05
CA LEU A 10 10.12 -3.20 2.44
C LEU A 10 9.86 -1.93 3.26
N TRP A 11 10.62 -0.87 3.00
CA TRP A 11 10.31 0.46 3.52
C TRP A 11 8.95 0.96 3.04
N GLY A 12 8.67 0.84 1.75
CA GLY A 12 7.38 1.17 1.15
C GLY A 12 6.23 0.33 1.70
N ALA A 13 6.47 -0.94 2.03
CA ALA A 13 5.50 -1.83 2.65
C ALA A 13 5.06 -1.33 4.03
N GLN A 14 6.02 -0.91 4.86
CA GLN A 14 5.72 -0.28 6.14
C GLN A 14 4.95 1.04 5.94
N TRP A 15 5.35 1.85 4.97
CA TRP A 15 4.70 3.13 4.66
C TRP A 15 3.25 2.98 4.19
N ALA A 16 2.99 1.97 3.35
CA ALA A 16 1.66 1.62 2.85
C ALA A 16 0.75 1.09 3.98
N ALA A 17 1.31 0.35 4.94
CA ALA A 17 0.57 -0.18 6.08
C ALA A 17 0.19 0.91 7.12
N MET A 18 0.93 2.02 7.22
CA MET A 18 0.72 3.08 8.22
C MET A 18 -0.26 4.18 7.79
N ALA A 19 -1.11 3.91 6.80
CA ALA A 19 -2.08 4.86 6.23
C ALA A 19 -1.49 6.17 5.67
N SER A 20 -0.17 6.27 5.49
CA SER A 20 0.49 7.40 4.81
C SER A 20 0.05 8.80 5.31
N GLY A 21 -0.24 8.96 6.61
CA GLY A 21 -0.71 10.22 7.18
C GLY A 21 -2.15 10.62 6.83
N LEU A 22 -2.93 9.71 6.24
CA LEU A 22 -4.37 9.81 6.02
C LEU A 22 -5.14 9.65 7.32
N SER A 23 -6.39 10.11 7.29
CA SER A 23 -7.34 9.87 8.37
C SER A 23 -7.74 8.40 8.41
N VAL A 24 -8.00 7.84 9.61
CA VAL A 24 -8.41 6.43 9.74
C VAL A 24 -9.54 6.32 10.77
N VAL A 25 -10.46 5.39 10.54
CA VAL A 25 -11.59 5.11 11.43
C VAL A 25 -11.09 4.32 12.64
N ARG A 26 -11.46 4.76 13.85
CA ARG A 26 -11.15 4.01 15.08
C ARG A 26 -12.37 3.20 15.56
N PRO A 27 -12.19 1.90 15.81
CA PRO A 27 -13.27 1.04 16.33
C PRO A 27 -13.58 1.25 17.84
N ASN A 28 -12.76 1.99 18.59
CA ASN A 28 -12.81 2.12 20.07
C ASN A 28 -13.62 3.29 20.66
N MET A 29 -14.36 4.08 19.87
CA MET A 29 -15.04 5.27 20.42
C MET A 29 -16.50 4.96 20.76
N ALA A 30 -16.92 5.27 22.00
CA ALA A 30 -18.31 5.15 22.44
C ALA A 30 -19.26 5.89 21.48
N ALA A 31 -20.44 5.30 21.25
CA ALA A 31 -21.42 5.77 20.27
C ALA A 31 -22.10 7.08 20.71
N ASP A 32 -21.38 8.19 20.62
CA ASP A 32 -21.94 9.55 20.72
C ASP A 32 -22.04 10.21 19.34
N SER A 33 -22.83 11.28 19.28
CA SER A 33 -23.35 11.96 18.08
C SER A 33 -22.32 12.66 17.19
N GLY A 34 -21.02 12.41 17.36
CA GLY A 34 -19.95 12.99 16.55
C GLY A 34 -19.35 11.99 15.56
N MET A 35 -19.65 12.09 14.26
CA MET A 35 -18.84 11.38 13.24
C MET A 35 -17.35 11.79 13.31
N VAL A 36 -17.10 13.05 13.71
CA VAL A 36 -15.76 13.60 13.94
C VAL A 36 -15.01 12.90 15.08
N THR A 37 -15.69 12.36 16.10
CA THR A 37 -15.01 11.68 17.20
C THR A 37 -14.47 10.31 16.75
N ARG A 38 -15.13 9.62 15.82
CA ARG A 38 -14.70 8.29 15.32
C ARG A 38 -13.46 8.32 14.40
N ILE A 39 -13.05 9.50 13.94
CA ILE A 39 -12.00 9.66 12.93
C ILE A 39 -10.75 10.24 13.60
N MET A 40 -9.59 9.57 13.42
CA MET A 40 -8.32 10.25 13.67
C MET A 40 -8.00 11.16 12.50
N LYS A 41 -7.83 12.46 12.76
CA LYS A 41 -7.44 13.40 11.72
C LYS A 41 -6.02 13.09 11.26
N GLY A 42 -5.87 12.75 9.98
CA GLY A 42 -4.57 12.56 9.34
C GLY A 42 -3.77 13.86 9.39
N ALA A 43 -2.48 13.77 9.73
CA ALA A 43 -1.63 14.93 10.00
C ALA A 43 -0.64 15.26 8.87
N GLY A 44 -0.66 14.58 7.71
CA GLY A 44 0.47 14.72 6.78
C GLY A 44 0.35 14.13 5.39
N THR A 45 -0.71 14.45 4.64
CA THR A 45 -0.75 14.19 3.19
C THR A 45 -0.06 15.32 2.41
N PHE A 46 0.60 14.99 1.29
CA PHE A 46 1.34 15.93 0.42
C PHE A 46 2.44 16.77 1.08
N THR A 47 2.89 16.41 2.28
CA THR A 47 4.06 17.02 2.91
C THR A 47 5.35 16.58 2.20
N PHE A 48 6.45 17.29 2.44
CA PHE A 48 7.76 16.89 1.93
C PHE A 48 8.14 15.45 2.37
N VAL A 49 7.86 15.10 3.63
CA VAL A 49 8.12 13.76 4.17
C VAL A 49 7.28 12.72 3.43
N TRP A 50 6.00 13.01 3.17
CA TRP A 50 5.12 12.13 2.41
C TRP A 50 5.63 11.87 1.00
N TRP A 51 6.01 12.93 0.27
CA TRP A 51 6.56 12.80 -1.07
C TRP A 51 7.87 12.01 -1.07
N ARG A 52 8.77 12.31 -0.13
CA ARG A 52 10.05 11.59 0.00
C ARG A 52 9.83 10.09 0.21
N SER A 53 9.02 9.69 1.20
CA SER A 53 8.78 8.28 1.49
C SER A 53 8.05 7.55 0.35
N THR A 54 7.13 8.24 -0.33
CA THR A 54 6.42 7.67 -1.49
C THR A 54 7.37 7.49 -2.67
N LEU A 55 8.26 8.45 -2.94
CA LEU A 55 9.27 8.34 -3.99
C LEU A 55 10.34 7.28 -3.68
N GLU A 56 10.76 7.14 -2.42
CA GLU A 56 11.66 6.07 -1.97
C GLU A 56 11.06 4.68 -2.26
N ALA A 57 9.78 4.47 -1.92
CA ALA A 57 9.06 3.24 -2.24
C ALA A 57 8.94 3.02 -3.77
N ALA A 58 8.65 4.09 -4.52
CA ALA A 58 8.53 4.05 -5.98
C ALA A 58 9.86 3.70 -6.68
N LEU A 59 10.98 4.19 -6.13
CA LEU A 59 12.34 3.82 -6.56
C LEU A 59 12.64 2.34 -6.31
N GLY A 60 12.06 1.75 -5.26
CA GLY A 60 12.11 0.31 -5.02
C GLY A 60 11.68 -0.50 -6.24
N PHE A 61 10.53 -0.16 -6.82
CA PHE A 61 10.01 -0.81 -8.03
C PHE A 61 10.92 -0.62 -9.25
N ALA A 62 11.56 0.54 -9.40
CA ALA A 62 12.43 0.85 -10.54
C ALA A 62 13.78 0.09 -10.48
N LEU A 63 14.27 -0.26 -9.29
CA LEU A 63 15.61 -0.84 -9.08
C LEU A 63 15.64 -2.38 -9.11
N ILE A 64 14.48 -3.03 -9.21
CA ILE A 64 14.35 -4.50 -9.19
C ILE A 64 14.58 -5.15 -10.56
N PRO A 65 14.04 -4.63 -11.68
CA PRO A 65 14.23 -5.25 -12.99
C PRO A 65 15.71 -5.39 -13.36
N LYS A 66 16.12 -6.57 -13.84
CA LYS A 66 17.50 -6.79 -14.30
C LYS A 66 17.78 -6.03 -15.59
N TRP A 67 18.94 -5.36 -15.63
CA TRP A 67 19.44 -4.63 -16.79
C TRP A 67 19.68 -5.49 -18.04
N ARG A 68 20.05 -6.78 -17.85
CA ARG A 68 20.19 -7.75 -18.93
C ARG A 68 19.45 -9.03 -18.56
N ALA A 69 18.22 -9.18 -19.05
CA ALA A 69 17.49 -10.43 -18.93
C ALA A 69 18.11 -11.47 -19.86
N LYS A 70 18.84 -12.45 -19.31
CA LYS A 70 19.39 -13.59 -20.07
C LYS A 70 18.32 -14.66 -20.39
N GLY A 71 17.12 -14.52 -19.86
CA GLY A 71 16.02 -15.47 -20.06
C GLY A 71 14.67 -14.76 -20.08
N ARG A 72 13.65 -15.49 -20.54
CA ARG A 72 12.26 -15.01 -20.69
C ARG A 72 11.63 -14.57 -19.36
N TYR A 73 12.11 -15.11 -18.24
CA TYR A 73 11.58 -14.87 -16.90
C TYR A 73 12.62 -14.24 -15.97
N ASP A 74 12.25 -13.15 -15.32
CA ASP A 74 13.06 -12.54 -14.27
C ASP A 74 12.65 -13.07 -12.88
N VAL A 75 13.14 -14.27 -12.56
CA VAL A 75 12.83 -14.98 -11.30
C VAL A 75 13.13 -14.12 -10.06
N ALA A 76 14.14 -13.26 -10.12
CA ALA A 76 14.49 -12.40 -8.98
C ALA A 76 13.41 -11.34 -8.73
N ALA A 77 12.88 -10.72 -9.79
CA ALA A 77 11.79 -9.75 -9.66
C ALA A 77 10.51 -10.39 -9.11
N VAL A 78 10.18 -11.60 -9.56
CA VAL A 78 9.03 -12.37 -9.04
C VAL A 78 9.22 -12.73 -7.58
N ALA A 79 10.41 -13.24 -7.21
CA ALA A 79 10.71 -13.59 -5.82
C ALA A 79 10.62 -12.37 -4.90
N VAL A 80 11.18 -11.22 -5.31
CA VAL A 80 11.07 -9.97 -4.57
C VAL A 80 9.60 -9.55 -4.44
N ALA A 81 8.81 -9.63 -5.51
CA ALA A 81 7.41 -9.24 -5.47
C ALA A 81 6.59 -10.10 -4.49
N VAL A 82 6.81 -11.42 -4.50
CA VAL A 82 6.15 -12.36 -3.59
C VAL A 82 6.57 -12.11 -2.14
N VAL A 83 7.86 -11.95 -1.87
CA VAL A 83 8.36 -11.65 -0.52
C VAL A 83 7.78 -10.33 0.00
N SER A 84 7.79 -9.29 -0.83
CA SER A 84 7.19 -7.99 -0.49
C SER A 84 5.69 -8.10 -0.22
N ALA A 85 4.94 -8.87 -1.03
CA ALA A 85 3.51 -9.12 -0.79
C ALA A 85 3.25 -9.80 0.55
N VAL A 86 4.03 -10.83 0.87
CA VAL A 86 3.95 -11.56 2.15
C VAL A 86 4.29 -10.64 3.32
N CYS A 87 5.32 -9.81 3.21
CA CYS A 87 5.70 -8.85 4.24
C CYS A 87 4.59 -7.82 4.50
N VAL A 88 3.98 -7.24 3.45
CA VAL A 88 2.85 -6.31 3.61
C VAL A 88 1.66 -7.01 4.26
N ALA A 89 1.28 -8.20 3.78
CA ALA A 89 0.16 -8.94 4.35
C ALA A 89 0.39 -9.26 5.84
N PHE A 90 1.60 -9.68 6.19
CA PHE A 90 1.98 -9.92 7.58
C PHE A 90 1.92 -8.66 8.43
N LEU A 91 2.40 -7.51 7.93
CA LEU A 91 2.31 -6.23 8.63
C LEU A 91 0.86 -5.78 8.84
N ILE A 92 -0.02 -5.93 7.85
CA ILE A 92 -1.45 -5.63 7.97
C ILE A 92 -2.08 -6.49 9.08
N LEU A 93 -1.79 -7.80 9.08
CA LEU A 93 -2.31 -8.73 10.09
C LEU A 93 -1.76 -8.44 11.49
N LEU A 94 -0.47 -8.11 11.61
CA LEU A 94 0.13 -7.70 12.87
C LEU A 94 -0.53 -6.43 13.42
N MET A 95 -0.74 -5.44 12.56
CA MET A 95 -1.38 -4.19 12.95
C MET A 95 -2.85 -4.40 13.32
N ALA A 96 -3.57 -5.27 12.63
CA ALA A 96 -4.93 -5.68 12.99
C ALA A 96 -4.96 -6.41 14.35
N GLY A 97 -4.00 -7.32 14.60
CA GLY A 97 -3.91 -8.09 15.84
C GLY A 97 -3.41 -7.29 17.06
N ALA A 98 -2.60 -6.26 16.83
CA ALA A 98 -2.05 -5.39 17.88
C ALA A 98 -3.11 -4.45 18.51
N GLY A 99 -4.34 -4.42 17.99
CA GLY A 99 -5.39 -3.55 18.50
C GLY A 99 -5.08 -2.05 18.37
N THR A 100 -4.09 -1.68 17.55
CA THR A 100 -3.82 -0.28 17.16
C THR A 100 -5.03 0.33 16.46
N TYR A 101 -5.84 -0.54 15.83
CA TYR A 101 -7.24 -0.36 15.47
C TYR A 101 -8.05 -1.24 16.44
N GLY A 102 -8.59 -0.67 17.52
CA GLY A 102 -9.12 -1.48 18.63
C GLY A 102 -10.42 -2.29 18.43
N THR A 103 -11.09 -2.60 19.54
CA THR A 103 -12.35 -3.35 19.65
C THR A 103 -13.57 -2.51 19.30
N CYS A 104 -14.23 -2.92 18.22
CA CYS A 104 -15.47 -2.41 17.67
C CYS A 104 -16.61 -2.21 18.68
N THR A 105 -17.27 -1.05 18.64
CA THR A 105 -18.42 -0.69 19.50
C THR A 105 -19.78 -1.17 18.97
N TYR A 106 -19.86 -1.63 17.72
CA TYR A 106 -21.09 -2.17 17.11
C TYR A 106 -20.84 -3.58 16.54
N PRO A 107 -21.86 -4.45 16.53
CA PRO A 107 -21.73 -5.86 16.13
C PRO A 107 -21.39 -6.07 14.64
N THR A 108 -21.57 -5.04 13.80
CA THR A 108 -21.33 -5.06 12.35
C THR A 108 -20.28 -4.01 11.98
N CYS A 109 -19.05 -4.17 12.42
CA CYS A 109 -17.95 -3.33 11.95
C CYS A 109 -17.24 -3.97 10.76
N TRP A 110 -16.56 -3.15 9.96
CA TRP A 110 -15.58 -3.65 9.00
C TRP A 110 -14.51 -4.50 9.70
N PRO A 111 -14.14 -5.67 9.16
CA PRO A 111 -13.08 -6.46 9.78
C PRO A 111 -11.76 -5.69 9.75
N ALA A 112 -11.02 -5.74 10.86
CA ALA A 112 -9.80 -4.95 11.09
C ALA A 112 -8.76 -4.89 9.94
N PRO A 113 -8.53 -5.94 9.11
CA PRO A 113 -7.55 -5.84 8.03
C PRO A 113 -8.04 -5.05 6.80
N TRP A 114 -9.34 -4.76 6.64
CA TRP A 114 -9.87 -4.20 5.40
C TRP A 114 -9.34 -2.80 5.07
N ASP A 115 -9.28 -1.92 6.07
CA ASP A 115 -8.71 -0.58 5.91
C ASP A 115 -7.25 -0.68 5.44
N GLY A 116 -6.47 -1.57 6.07
CA GLY A 116 -5.06 -1.81 5.71
C GLY A 116 -4.88 -2.38 4.30
N ILE A 117 -5.79 -3.25 3.85
CA ILE A 117 -5.77 -3.81 2.49
C ILE A 117 -6.04 -2.72 1.45
N ILE A 118 -7.04 -1.86 1.67
CA ILE A 118 -7.33 -0.77 0.72
C ILE A 118 -6.20 0.27 0.71
N LEU A 119 -5.62 0.59 1.88
CA LEU A 119 -4.46 1.47 1.97
C LEU A 119 -3.24 0.93 1.21
N ALA A 120 -3.04 -0.40 1.25
CA ALA A 120 -1.97 -1.06 0.51
C ALA A 120 -2.30 -1.35 -0.96
N ALA A 121 -3.51 -1.05 -1.46
CA ALA A 121 -3.93 -1.41 -2.81
C ALA A 121 -3.00 -0.86 -3.93
N PRO A 122 -2.52 0.40 -3.89
CA PRO A 122 -1.56 0.89 -4.88
C PRO A 122 -0.23 0.11 -4.87
N TYR A 123 0.20 -0.35 -3.69
CA TYR A 123 1.40 -1.16 -3.55
C TYR A 123 1.22 -2.54 -4.18
N PHE A 124 0.10 -3.21 -3.91
CA PHE A 124 -0.23 -4.48 -4.55
C PHE A 124 -0.36 -4.34 -6.08
N ALA A 125 -0.96 -3.25 -6.58
CA ALA A 125 -1.02 -2.97 -8.01
C ALA A 125 0.39 -2.81 -8.63
N GLY A 126 1.30 -2.11 -7.94
CA GLY A 126 2.72 -2.03 -8.30
C GLY A 126 3.41 -3.40 -8.34
N LEU A 127 3.15 -4.27 -7.37
CA LEU A 127 3.71 -5.63 -7.35
C LEU A 127 3.16 -6.53 -8.47
N VAL A 128 1.87 -6.46 -8.74
CA VAL A 128 1.23 -7.21 -9.85
C VAL A 128 1.82 -6.77 -11.18
N THR A 129 1.94 -5.46 -11.40
CA THR A 129 2.53 -4.94 -12.64
C THR A 129 4.00 -5.33 -12.78
N LEU A 130 4.79 -5.26 -11.71
CA LEU A 130 6.17 -5.75 -11.70
C LEU A 130 6.25 -7.26 -12.05
N THR A 131 5.35 -8.07 -11.49
CA THR A 131 5.30 -9.52 -11.71
C THR A 131 4.94 -9.84 -13.16
N VAL A 132 3.93 -9.19 -13.72
CA VAL A 132 3.55 -9.33 -15.13
C VAL A 132 4.72 -8.96 -16.04
N MET A 133 5.38 -7.83 -15.77
CA MET A 133 6.55 -7.37 -16.54
C MET A 133 7.77 -8.29 -16.38
N ALA A 134 7.89 -9.01 -15.26
CA ALA A 134 8.93 -10.00 -15.02
C ALA A 134 8.69 -11.31 -15.79
N CYS A 135 7.43 -11.64 -16.13
CA CYS A 135 7.08 -12.80 -16.95
C CYS A 135 7.37 -12.60 -18.45
N PHE A 136 7.52 -11.35 -18.90
CA PHE A 136 7.80 -10.98 -20.30
C PHE A 136 9.12 -10.20 -20.42
N ALA A 137 10.12 -10.59 -19.61
CA ALA A 137 11.35 -9.83 -19.41
C ALA A 137 12.21 -9.66 -20.67
N ASP A 138 12.05 -10.55 -21.65
CA ASP A 138 12.75 -10.58 -22.94
C ASP A 138 12.13 -9.67 -24.01
N ARG A 139 10.83 -9.39 -23.92
CA ARG A 139 10.09 -8.60 -24.93
C ARG A 139 9.94 -7.13 -24.60
N ILE A 140 10.18 -6.75 -23.36
CA ILE A 140 9.86 -5.41 -22.85
C ILE A 140 11.17 -4.66 -22.55
N PRO A 141 11.35 -3.44 -23.09
CA PRO A 141 12.55 -2.66 -22.83
C PRO A 141 12.66 -2.30 -21.35
N LEU A 142 13.89 -2.22 -20.84
CA LEU A 142 14.18 -2.01 -19.43
C LEU A 142 13.46 -0.78 -18.85
N TRP A 143 13.45 0.34 -19.59
CA TRP A 143 12.79 1.57 -19.16
C TRP A 143 11.30 1.37 -18.87
N VAL A 144 10.59 0.56 -19.67
CA VAL A 144 9.18 0.26 -19.44
C VAL A 144 9.00 -0.65 -18.22
N ARG A 145 9.89 -1.63 -18.04
CA ARG A 145 9.87 -2.53 -16.86
C ARG A 145 10.14 -1.79 -15.55
N CYS A 146 10.92 -0.70 -15.60
CA CYS A 146 11.18 0.15 -14.44
C CYS A 146 10.07 1.19 -14.23
N LEU A 147 9.64 1.90 -15.28
CA LEU A 147 8.70 3.02 -15.16
C LEU A 147 7.27 2.55 -14.88
N SER A 148 6.83 1.43 -15.46
CA SER A 148 5.43 0.99 -15.32
C SER A 148 5.01 0.67 -13.87
N PRO A 149 5.71 -0.18 -13.09
CA PRO A 149 5.30 -0.45 -11.72
C PRO A 149 5.43 0.79 -10.82
N THR A 150 6.47 1.60 -11.03
CA THR A 150 6.69 2.88 -10.34
C THR A 150 5.55 3.86 -10.61
N ALA A 151 5.11 4.00 -11.86
CA ALA A 151 4.02 4.89 -12.24
C ALA A 151 2.67 4.40 -11.68
N VAL A 152 2.37 3.10 -11.77
CA VAL A 152 1.14 2.53 -11.21
C VAL A 152 1.07 2.77 -9.70
N TYR A 153 2.17 2.54 -8.98
CA TYR A 153 2.24 2.80 -7.55
C TYR A 153 2.06 4.29 -7.24
N LEU A 154 2.79 5.19 -7.89
CA LEU A 154 2.72 6.64 -7.61
C LEU A 154 1.33 7.22 -7.92
N VAL A 155 0.83 6.98 -9.13
CA VAL A 155 -0.48 7.48 -9.55
C VAL A 155 -1.58 6.87 -8.69
N GLY A 156 -1.51 5.56 -8.43
CA GLY A 156 -2.45 4.88 -7.55
C GLY A 156 -2.45 5.44 -6.14
N THR A 157 -1.28 5.76 -5.58
CA THR A 157 -1.15 6.33 -4.23
C THR A 157 -1.71 7.76 -4.17
N VAL A 158 -1.43 8.60 -5.16
CA VAL A 158 -1.99 9.95 -5.24
C VAL A 158 -3.51 9.89 -5.39
N LEU A 159 -4.02 9.05 -6.29
CA LEU A 159 -5.46 8.87 -6.47
C LEU A 159 -6.12 8.38 -5.19
N LEU A 160 -5.53 7.38 -4.53
CA LEU A 160 -6.00 6.87 -3.24
C LEU A 160 -6.14 8.00 -2.23
N VAL A 161 -5.11 8.83 -2.03
CA VAL A 161 -5.16 9.97 -1.12
C VAL A 161 -6.29 10.94 -1.48
N LEU A 162 -6.48 11.24 -2.77
CA LEU A 162 -7.51 12.18 -3.23
C LEU A 162 -8.93 11.65 -3.02
N VAL A 163 -9.15 10.33 -3.13
CA VAL A 163 -10.47 9.73 -2.92
C VAL A 163 -10.71 9.28 -1.48
N TRP A 164 -9.65 9.17 -0.67
CA TRP A 164 -9.73 8.59 0.66
C TRP A 164 -10.71 9.33 1.56
N ASP A 165 -10.41 10.59 1.89
CA ASP A 165 -11.23 11.37 2.83
C ASP A 165 -12.65 11.63 2.30
N ARG A 166 -12.80 11.73 0.97
CA ARG A 166 -14.08 12.09 0.34
C ARG A 166 -15.02 10.90 0.16
N TRP A 167 -14.50 9.71 -0.14
CA TRP A 167 -15.31 8.56 -0.56
C TRP A 167 -15.07 7.31 0.28
N LEU A 168 -13.80 6.95 0.52
CA LEU A 168 -13.47 5.71 1.22
C LEU A 168 -13.67 5.82 2.72
N LEU A 169 -13.27 6.94 3.33
CA LEU A 169 -13.39 7.16 4.76
C LEU A 169 -14.87 7.18 5.23
N PRO A 170 -15.81 7.87 4.56
CA PRO A 170 -17.23 7.78 4.92
C PRO A 170 -17.81 6.37 4.76
N PHE A 171 -17.33 5.61 3.78
CA PHE A 171 -17.75 4.23 3.54
C PHE A 171 -17.31 3.31 4.69
N PHE A 172 -16.06 3.41 5.12
CA PHE A 172 -15.54 2.65 6.27
C PHE A 172 -16.09 3.13 7.62
N ALA A 173 -16.51 4.39 7.71
CA ALA A 173 -17.20 4.92 8.89
C ALA A 173 -18.66 4.48 8.99
N GLY A 174 -19.24 3.95 7.90
CA GLY A 174 -20.57 3.36 7.86
C GLY A 174 -20.56 1.87 8.20
N PRO A 175 -21.74 1.28 8.48
CA PRO A 175 -21.86 -0.17 8.63
C PRO A 175 -21.48 -0.88 7.30
N PRO A 176 -20.85 -2.06 7.35
CA PRO A 176 -20.58 -2.86 6.17
C PRO A 176 -21.91 -3.20 5.47
N PRO A 177 -21.93 -3.36 4.13
CA PRO A 177 -23.18 -3.58 3.39
C PRO A 177 -23.85 -4.95 3.61
N TRP A 178 -23.43 -5.73 4.61
CA TRP A 178 -23.92 -7.07 4.93
C TRP A 178 -23.68 -7.43 6.40
#